data_AF-A0AAJ2YWU2-F1
#
_entry.id   AF-A0AAJ2YWU2-F1
#
_cell.length_a   1.000
_cell.length_b   1.000
_cell.length_c   1.000
_cell.angle_alpha   90.00
_cell.angle_beta   90.00
_cell.angle_gamma   90.00
#
_symmetry.space_group_name_H-M   'P 1'
#
loop_
_entity.id
_entity.type
_entity.pdbx_description
1 polymer ?
#
loop_
_entity_poly.entity_id
_entity_poly.type
_entity_poly.pdbx_seq_one_letter_code
_entity_poly.pdbx_strand_id
1 'polypeptide(L)'
;MIQTAQYLDGDISRIIEMAWEDRTPFEAISREYGLNESAVIRLMRLHLQTNSFKLWRKRVSGRKTKHLQLRSSAVSRGYCSRQYKHH
;
A
#
# COMPACT_ATOMS: atom_id res chain seq x y z
N MET A 1 -4.52 4.21 26.63
CA MET A 1 -5.83 4.53 26.00
C MET A 1 -5.53 5.23 24.68
N ILE A 2 -6.03 4.72 23.57
CA ILE A 2 -5.68 5.25 22.24
C ILE A 2 -6.77 6.26 21.86
N GLN A 3 -6.34 7.49 21.59
CA GLN A 3 -7.16 8.63 21.23
C GLN A 3 -7.98 8.35 19.96
N THR A 4 -9.18 7.78 20.09
CA THR A 4 -10.18 7.70 18.99
C THR A 4 -11.16 8.87 19.04
N ALA A 5 -11.08 9.72 20.06
CA ALA A 5 -12.07 10.75 20.39
C ALA A 5 -12.07 12.00 19.48
N GLN A 6 -11.44 11.97 18.30
CA GLN A 6 -11.38 13.14 17.40
C GLN A 6 -11.88 12.87 15.98
N TYR A 7 -12.30 11.65 15.64
CA TYR A 7 -12.83 11.33 14.30
C TYR A 7 -14.29 10.89 14.40
N LEU A 8 -15.14 11.41 13.51
CA LEU A 8 -16.50 10.86 13.37
C LEU A 8 -16.39 9.44 12.82
N ASP A 9 -17.38 8.58 13.11
CA ASP A 9 -17.47 7.23 12.53
C ASP A 9 -17.35 7.23 10.98
N GLY A 10 -17.77 8.33 10.34
CA GLY A 10 -17.62 8.54 8.90
C GLY A 10 -16.15 8.67 8.45
N ASP A 11 -15.31 9.34 9.24
CA ASP A 11 -13.89 9.50 8.94
C ASP A 11 -13.13 8.18 9.10
N ILE A 12 -13.48 7.39 10.13
CA ILE A 12 -12.89 6.06 10.33
C ILE A 12 -13.22 5.15 9.13
N SER A 13 -14.47 5.17 8.67
CA SER A 13 -14.90 4.42 7.49
C SER A 13 -14.12 4.87 6.25
N ARG A 14 -13.94 6.18 6.07
CA ARG A 14 -13.18 6.76 4.97
C ARG A 14 -11.69 6.39 5.01
N ILE A 15 -11.07 6.40 6.20
CA ILE A 15 -9.69 5.94 6.41
C ILE A 15 -9.56 4.45 6.06
N ILE A 16 -10.55 3.63 6.44
CA ILE A 16 -10.56 2.21 6.12
C ILE A 16 -10.68 1.98 4.61
N GLU A 17 -11.58 2.69 3.93
CA GLU A 17 -11.74 2.64 2.47
C GLU A 17 -10.44 3.03 1.76
N MET A 18 -9.85 4.18 2.12
CA MET A 18 -8.60 4.65 1.50
C MET A 18 -7.45 3.69 1.73
N ALA A 19 -7.32 3.11 2.92
CA ALA A 19 -6.27 2.14 3.21
C ALA A 19 -6.52 0.76 2.58
N TRP A 20 -7.77 0.43 2.24
CA TRP A 20 -8.10 -0.74 1.42
C TRP A 20 -7.85 -0.51 -0.07
N GLU A 21 -7.91 0.74 -0.53
CA GLU A 21 -7.61 1.11 -1.90
C GLU A 21 -6.10 1.00 -2.15
N ASP A 22 -5.70 -0.01 -2.93
CA ASP A 22 -4.29 -0.32 -3.23
C ASP A 22 -3.55 0.83 -3.97
N ARG A 23 -4.19 1.97 -4.23
CA ARG A 23 -3.59 3.14 -4.88
C ARG A 23 -3.33 4.31 -3.95
N THR A 24 -3.78 4.27 -2.69
CA THR A 24 -3.59 5.40 -1.78
C THR A 24 -2.31 5.22 -0.96
N PRO A 25 -1.27 6.05 -1.18
CA PRO A 25 -0.08 5.98 -0.34
C PRO A 25 -0.42 6.38 1.09
N PHE A 26 0.26 5.79 2.08
CA PHE A 26 0.10 6.18 3.49
C PHE A 26 0.41 7.67 3.72
N GLU A 27 1.20 8.30 2.84
CA GLU A 27 1.41 9.76 2.84
C GLU A 27 0.13 10.55 2.61
N ALA A 28 -0.78 10.11 1.73
CA ALA A 28 -2.03 10.85 1.49
C ALA A 28 -2.90 10.86 2.76
N ILE A 29 -3.04 9.70 3.40
CA ILE A 29 -3.77 9.57 4.67
C ILE A 29 -3.08 10.38 5.77
N SER A 30 -1.75 10.40 5.79
CA SER A 30 -0.99 11.22 6.74
C SER A 30 -1.15 12.72 6.51
N ARG A 31 -1.37 13.18 5.26
CA ARG A 31 -1.58 14.59 4.94
C ARG A 31 -3.00 15.06 5.24
N GLU A 32 -4.00 14.24 4.97
CA GLU A 32 -5.41 14.59 5.22
C GLU A 32 -5.79 14.40 6.69
N TYR A 33 -5.36 13.29 7.31
CA TYR A 33 -5.81 12.87 8.62
C TYR A 33 -4.74 12.96 9.71
N GLY A 34 -3.49 13.32 9.35
CA GLY A 34 -2.37 13.34 10.31
C GLY A 34 -1.94 11.95 10.80
N LEU A 35 -2.44 10.88 10.20
CA LEU A 35 -2.19 9.51 10.63
C LEU A 35 -0.96 8.92 9.96
N ASN A 36 0.03 8.55 10.75
CA ASN A 36 1.18 7.80 10.27
C ASN A 36 0.82 6.33 9.94
N GLU A 37 1.68 5.64 9.18
CA GLU A 37 1.46 4.24 8.78
C GLU A 37 1.17 3.34 9.99
N SER A 38 1.90 3.52 11.09
CA SER A 38 1.70 2.76 12.34
C SER A 38 0.31 2.95 12.94
N ALA A 39 -0.23 4.19 12.92
CA ALA A 39 -1.55 4.51 13.42
C ALA A 39 -2.64 3.89 12.53
N VAL A 40 -2.49 3.96 11.21
CA VAL A 40 -3.40 3.31 10.25
C VAL A 40 -3.39 1.79 10.43
N ILE A 41 -2.22 1.16 10.61
CA ILE A 41 -2.11 -0.28 10.89
C ILE A 41 -2.85 -0.64 12.18
N ARG A 42 -2.74 0.20 13.23
CA ARG A 42 -3.40 -0.04 14.51
C ARG A 42 -4.92 0.11 14.39
N LEU A 43 -5.37 1.13 13.66
CA LEU A 43 -6.79 1.35 13.35
C LEU A 43 -7.36 0.17 12.54
N MET A 44 -6.68 -0.24 11.48
CA MET A 44 -7.05 -1.41 10.68
C MET A 44 -7.17 -2.68 11.54
N ARG A 45 -6.24 -2.89 12.48
CA ARG A 45 -6.28 -4.05 13.38
C ARG A 45 -7.48 -4.02 14.34
N LEU A 46 -7.93 -2.84 14.75
CA LEU A 46 -9.08 -2.68 15.66
C LEU A 46 -10.41 -2.88 14.94
N HIS A 47 -10.50 -2.48 13.66
CA HIS A 47 -11.75 -2.52 12.90
C HIS A 47 -11.93 -3.73 11.98
N LEU A 48 -10.83 -4.39 11.54
CA LEU A 48 -10.91 -5.57 10.68
C LEU A 48 -10.79 -6.87 11.48
N GLN A 49 -11.50 -7.90 11.01
CA GLN A 49 -11.29 -9.27 11.48
C GLN A 49 -9.88 -9.75 11.11
N THR A 50 -9.33 -10.64 11.94
CA THR A 50 -7.95 -11.15 11.85
C THR A 50 -7.59 -11.69 10.45
N ASN A 51 -8.53 -12.36 9.77
CA ASN A 51 -8.31 -12.90 8.42
C ASN A 51 -8.22 -11.79 7.37
N SER A 52 -9.13 -10.81 7.41
CA SER A 52 -9.11 -9.65 6.52
C SER A 52 -7.86 -8.80 6.73
N PHE A 53 -7.43 -8.61 7.99
CA PHE A 53 -6.20 -7.91 8.32
C PHE A 53 -4.96 -8.62 7.76
N LYS A 54 -4.88 -9.95 7.85
CA LYS A 54 -3.79 -10.73 7.26
C LYS A 54 -3.71 -10.57 5.73
N LEU A 55 -4.86 -10.55 5.05
CA LEU A 55 -4.93 -10.34 3.60
C LEU A 55 -4.48 -8.94 3.21
N TRP A 56 -4.99 -7.91 3.89
CA TRP A 56 -4.56 -6.53 3.70
C TRP A 56 -3.06 -6.36 3.96
N ARG A 57 -2.54 -6.96 5.04
CA ARG A 57 -1.12 -6.89 5.37
C ARG A 57 -0.25 -7.58 4.33
N LYS A 58 -0.69 -8.68 3.72
CA LYS A 58 0.00 -9.30 2.58
C LYS A 58 0.09 -8.36 1.37
N ARG A 59 -0.96 -7.59 1.08
CA ARG A 59 -0.98 -6.60 -0.01
C ARG A 59 -0.06 -5.41 0.28
N VAL A 60 -0.22 -4.80 1.45
CA VAL A 60 0.58 -3.64 1.90
C VAL A 60 2.06 -3.98 2.06
N SER A 61 2.38 -5.09 2.72
CA SER A 61 3.76 -5.55 2.92
C SER A 61 4.40 -6.13 1.66
N GLY A 62 3.59 -6.48 0.66
CA GLY A 62 4.02 -6.91 -0.67
C GLY A 62 4.67 -5.79 -1.50
N ARG A 63 4.57 -4.52 -1.06
CA ARG A 63 5.30 -3.38 -1.62
C ARG A 63 6.78 -3.44 -1.27
N LYS A 64 7.47 -4.42 -1.84
CA LYS A 64 8.94 -4.53 -1.90
C LYS A 64 9.58 -3.52 -2.86
N THR A 65 8.89 -2.49 -3.33
CA THR A 65 9.55 -1.41 -4.07
C THR A 65 10.10 -0.36 -3.11
N LYS A 66 10.88 -0.84 -2.13
CA LYS A 66 11.84 -0.03 -1.38
C LYS A 66 13.10 0.29 -2.20
N HIS A 67 13.21 -0.19 -3.44
CA HIS A 67 14.34 0.14 -4.31
C HIS A 67 13.88 0.59 -5.70
N LEU A 68 13.71 1.89 -5.85
CA LEU A 68 14.16 2.66 -7.02
C LEU A 68 15.70 2.56 -7.25
N GLN A 69 16.38 1.56 -6.65
CA GLN A 69 17.83 1.49 -6.52
C GLN A 69 18.42 0.09 -6.76
N LEU A 70 17.75 -0.74 -7.57
CA LEU A 70 18.34 -1.97 -8.15
C LEU A 70 18.08 -2.03 -9.66
N ARG A 71 18.10 -0.89 -10.34
CA ARG A 71 18.48 -0.87 -11.76
C ARG A 71 19.98 -1.10 -11.82
N SER A 72 20.40 -2.36 -11.82
CA SER A 72 21.72 -2.72 -12.31
C SER A 72 21.80 -2.25 -13.77
N SER A 73 22.74 -1.37 -14.06
CA SER A 73 23.07 -0.82 -15.39
C SER A 73 23.55 -1.86 -16.41
N ALA A 74 23.43 -3.16 -16.09
CA ALA A 74 23.91 -4.29 -16.88
C ALA A 74 22.80 -5.07 -17.61
N VAL A 75 21.52 -4.75 -17.41
CA VAL A 75 20.43 -5.41 -18.18
C VAL A 75 20.31 -4.72 -19.53
N SER A 76 21.21 -5.10 -20.45
CA SER A 76 21.05 -4.87 -21.87
C SER A 76 19.70 -5.45 -22.30
N ARG A 77 18.93 -4.60 -22.98
CA ARG A 77 17.56 -4.84 -23.45
C ARG A 77 17.41 -6.28 -23.96
N GLY A 78 16.36 -6.97 -23.51
CA GLY A 78 16.01 -8.31 -23.99
C GLY A 78 15.87 -8.32 -25.52
N TYR A 79 16.92 -8.76 -26.19
CA TYR A 79 16.91 -9.05 -27.61
C TYR A 79 16.02 -10.27 -27.84
N CYS A 80 14.83 -10.05 -28.41
CA CYS A 80 13.96 -11.14 -28.85
C CYS A 80 14.43 -11.61 -30.24
N SER A 81 15.09 -12.76 -30.29
CA SER A 81 15.69 -13.33 -31.50
C SER A 81 14.71 -13.77 -32.60
N ARG A 82 13.40 -13.53 -32.46
CA ARG A 82 12.35 -13.99 -33.39
C ARG A 82 11.73 -12.88 -34.24
N GLN A 83 12.38 -11.72 -34.36
CA GLN A 83 11.80 -10.55 -35.04
C GLN A 83 11.89 -10.52 -36.57
N TYR A 84 12.50 -11.50 -37.22
CA TYR A 84 12.49 -11.57 -38.69
C TYR A 84 11.70 -12.80 -39.17
N LYS A 85 10.46 -12.55 -39.63
CA LYS A 85 9.85 -13.42 -40.65
C LYS A 85 10.43 -12.97 -41.98
N HIS A 86 11.28 -13.81 -42.58
CA HIS A 86 11.58 -13.71 -44.00
C HIS A 86 10.30 -14.05 -44.78
N HIS A 87 9.94 -13.18 -45.72
CA HIS A 87 9.06 -13.49 -46.84
C HIS A 87 9.94 -13.66 -48.08
#